data_AF-A0A3B8MNG7-F1
#
_entry.id   AF-A0A3B8MNG7-F1
#
_cell.length_a   1.000
_cell.length_b   1.000
_cell.length_c   1.000
_cell.angle_alpha   90.00
_cell.angle_beta   90.00
_cell.angle_gamma   90.00
#
_symmetry.space_group_name_H-M   'P 1'
#
loop_
_entity.id
_entity.type
_entity.pdbx_description
1 polymer ?
#
loop_
_entity_poly.entity_id
_entity_poly.type
_entity_poly.pdbx_seq_one_letter_code
_entity_poly.pdbx_strand_id
1 'polypeptide(L)'
;MIRDSLAPMSYVLILFLALTTLVVLGHADGYNLLVQNTAAEPGLTERVRMLYPIVSREEVGAAAARILAQDEGWVSEGAYRVLVELHAEDAATMIVARGSFQRGRREILGWKHAADWVFGQLPQQLSDTELALYCYWVGHGQKGWGPDDLLVTRKVVLQRMLDAGFLTETDYHLEVERPLVLRPTPVPIN
;
A
#
# COMPACT_ATOMS: atom_id res chain seq x y z
N MET A 1 45.92 1.90 22.74
CA MET A 1 46.22 1.69 21.30
C MET A 1 44.96 1.28 20.50
N ILE A 2 43.80 1.89 20.77
CA ILE A 2 42.50 1.61 20.10
C ILE A 2 42.01 2.83 19.28
N ARG A 3 42.61 4.01 19.51
CA ARG A 3 42.16 5.29 18.95
C ARG A 3 42.45 5.42 17.45
N ASP A 4 43.51 4.77 16.95
CA ASP A 4 43.92 4.84 15.53
C ASP A 4 43.16 3.86 14.63
N SER A 5 42.47 2.88 15.21
CA SER A 5 41.67 1.87 14.48
C SER A 5 40.26 2.36 14.11
N LEU A 6 39.76 3.42 14.76
CA LEU A 6 38.38 3.91 14.59
C LEU A 6 38.27 5.07 13.58
N ALA A 7 39.37 5.80 13.35
CA ALA A 7 39.42 6.89 12.38
C ALA A 7 39.03 6.46 10.95
N PRO A 8 39.59 5.38 10.35
CA PRO A 8 39.21 4.95 9.01
C PRO A 8 37.74 4.53 8.92
N MET A 9 37.20 3.88 9.95
CA MET A 9 35.77 3.53 10.04
C MET A 9 34.89 4.79 10.08
N SER A 10 35.30 5.82 10.82
CA SER A 10 34.54 7.08 10.90
C SER A 10 34.52 7.83 9.55
N TYR A 11 35.62 7.83 8.80
CA TYR A 11 35.65 8.44 7.46
C TYR A 11 34.78 7.68 6.45
N VAL A 12 34.80 6.35 6.49
CA VAL A 12 33.92 5.51 5.65
C VAL A 12 32.46 5.76 5.99
N LEU A 13 32.11 5.84 7.28
CA LEU A 13 30.74 6.14 7.73
C LEU A 13 30.29 7.53 7.27
N ILE A 14 31.14 8.56 7.43
CA ILE A 14 30.82 9.93 7.01
C ILE A 14 30.65 10.02 5.50
N LEU A 15 31.53 9.38 4.72
CA LEU A 15 31.43 9.35 3.27
C LEU A 15 30.15 8.64 2.83
N PHE A 16 29.82 7.51 3.46
CA PHE A 16 28.59 6.76 3.21
C PHE A 16 27.36 7.61 3.54
N LEU A 17 27.32 8.25 4.71
CA LEU A 17 26.24 9.16 5.09
C LEU A 17 26.10 10.30 4.07
N ALA A 18 27.19 10.96 3.70
CA ALA A 18 27.18 12.04 2.72
C ALA A 18 26.65 11.58 1.34
N LEU A 19 27.06 10.40 0.88
CA LEU A 19 26.55 9.79 -0.36
C LEU A 19 25.06 9.48 -0.26
N THR A 20 24.60 8.86 0.84
CA THR A 20 23.16 8.58 1.04
C THR A 20 22.33 9.85 1.12
N THR A 21 22.82 10.89 1.81
CA THR A 21 22.15 12.19 1.89
C THR A 21 22.09 12.87 0.52
N LEU A 22 23.15 12.84 -0.28
CA LEU A 22 23.15 13.39 -1.63
C LEU A 22 22.15 12.69 -2.55
N VAL A 23 22.05 11.36 -2.48
CA VAL A 23 21.06 10.58 -3.23
C VAL A 23 19.64 10.96 -2.79
N VAL A 24 19.37 11.01 -1.49
CA VAL A 24 18.05 11.40 -0.94
C VAL A 24 17.68 12.83 -1.36
N LEU A 25 18.60 13.79 -1.24
CA LEU A 25 18.38 15.18 -1.65
C LEU A 25 18.16 15.31 -3.16
N GLY A 26 18.88 14.54 -3.97
CA GLY A 26 18.69 14.50 -5.42
C GLY A 26 17.30 14.02 -5.85
N HIS A 27 16.58 13.32 -4.97
CA HIS A 27 15.21 12.84 -5.20
C HIS A 27 14.15 13.62 -4.42
N ALA A 28 14.54 14.56 -3.56
CA ALA A 28 13.62 15.34 -2.74
C ALA A 28 12.69 16.22 -3.58
N ASP A 29 13.20 16.84 -4.64
CA ASP A 29 12.37 17.68 -5.54
C ASP A 29 11.34 16.84 -6.30
N GLY A 30 11.76 15.67 -6.81
CA GLY A 30 10.85 14.71 -7.42
C GLY A 30 9.77 14.29 -6.43
N TYR A 31 10.17 13.84 -5.25
CA TYR A 31 9.26 13.47 -4.16
C TYR A 31 8.26 14.58 -3.80
N ASN A 32 8.73 15.82 -3.63
CA ASN A 32 7.89 16.96 -3.32
C ASN A 32 6.85 17.24 -4.42
N LEU A 33 7.24 17.10 -5.70
CA LEU A 33 6.29 17.19 -6.81
C LEU A 33 5.26 16.05 -6.76
N LEU A 34 5.64 14.84 -6.36
CA LEU A 34 4.70 13.73 -6.23
C LEU A 34 3.72 13.97 -5.07
N VAL A 35 4.19 14.48 -3.93
CA VAL A 35 3.36 14.85 -2.76
C VAL A 35 2.38 15.96 -3.13
N GLN A 36 2.86 17.06 -3.74
CA GLN A 36 2.02 18.21 -4.10
C GLN A 36 0.92 17.86 -5.12
N ASN A 37 1.20 16.94 -6.04
CA ASN A 37 0.22 16.47 -7.02
C ASN A 37 -0.73 15.40 -6.46
N THR A 38 -0.54 14.98 -5.21
CA THR A 38 -1.41 14.01 -4.57
C THR A 38 -2.49 14.71 -3.76
N ALA A 39 -3.72 14.70 -4.25
CA ALA A 39 -4.87 15.19 -3.49
C ALA A 39 -5.16 14.25 -2.31
N ALA A 40 -4.98 14.75 -1.09
CA ALA A 40 -5.41 14.04 0.11
C ALA A 40 -6.94 13.94 0.13
N GLU A 41 -7.45 12.74 0.38
CA GLU A 41 -8.86 12.50 0.66
C GLU A 41 -8.98 12.03 2.11
N PRO A 42 -9.13 12.96 3.08
CA PRO A 42 -8.84 12.68 4.48
C PRO A 42 -9.55 11.44 5.05
N GLY A 43 -10.82 11.24 4.69
CA GLY A 43 -11.59 10.08 5.14
C GLY A 43 -11.12 8.74 4.55
N LEU A 44 -10.67 8.72 3.30
CA LEU A 44 -10.14 7.51 2.67
C LEU A 44 -8.72 7.22 3.17
N THR A 45 -7.87 8.25 3.21
CA THR A 45 -6.48 8.14 3.69
C THR A 45 -6.41 7.52 5.09
N GLU A 46 -7.25 7.95 6.02
CA GLU A 46 -7.24 7.41 7.39
C GLU A 46 -7.68 5.95 7.44
N ARG A 47 -8.72 5.59 6.68
CA ARG A 47 -9.17 4.18 6.59
C ARG A 47 -8.07 3.28 6.01
N VAL A 48 -7.35 3.76 4.99
CA VAL A 48 -6.22 3.02 4.40
C VAL A 48 -5.05 2.92 5.37
N ARG A 49 -4.69 4.01 6.06
CA ARG A 49 -3.64 4.01 7.08
C ARG A 49 -3.88 2.94 8.14
N MET A 50 -5.14 2.73 8.54
CA MET A 50 -5.54 1.74 9.52
C MET A 50 -5.58 0.31 8.95
N LEU A 51 -6.24 0.12 7.80
CA LEU A 51 -6.50 -1.22 7.26
C LEU A 51 -5.30 -1.84 6.56
N TYR A 52 -4.48 -1.04 5.86
CA TYR A 52 -3.36 -1.55 5.08
C TYR A 52 -2.42 -2.44 5.89
N PRO A 53 -1.84 -2.00 7.03
CA PRO A 53 -0.89 -2.83 7.78
C PRO A 53 -1.52 -4.10 8.35
N ILE A 54 -2.81 -4.07 8.69
CA ILE A 54 -3.55 -5.25 9.16
C ILE A 54 -3.55 -6.34 8.08
N VAL A 55 -3.90 -5.96 6.86
CA VAL A 55 -4.16 -6.93 5.79
C VAL A 55 -2.96 -7.21 4.93
N SER A 56 -1.99 -6.31 4.80
CA SER A 56 -0.75 -6.55 4.08
C SER A 56 0.37 -7.09 5.00
N ARG A 57 0.30 -6.86 6.31
CA ARG A 57 1.42 -7.09 7.25
C ARG A 57 2.69 -6.31 6.87
N GLU A 58 2.53 -5.23 6.11
CA GLU A 58 3.59 -4.33 5.67
C GLU A 58 3.35 -2.94 6.28
N GLU A 59 4.42 -2.27 6.71
CA GLU A 59 4.33 -0.90 7.19
C GLU A 59 3.91 0.03 6.05
N VAL A 60 3.02 0.99 6.34
CA VAL A 60 2.49 1.94 5.35
C VAL A 60 3.62 2.71 4.66
N GLY A 61 4.66 3.11 5.39
CA GLY A 61 5.81 3.82 4.84
C GLY A 61 6.64 2.98 3.88
N ALA A 62 6.90 1.72 4.23
CA ALA A 62 7.61 0.77 3.36
C ALA A 62 6.82 0.51 2.07
N ALA A 63 5.51 0.31 2.18
CA ALA A 63 4.64 0.12 1.03
C ALA A 63 4.59 1.34 0.10
N ALA A 64 4.49 2.55 0.67
CA ALA A 64 4.52 3.79 -0.11
C ALA A 64 5.86 3.95 -0.84
N ALA A 65 6.99 3.69 -0.18
CA ALA A 65 8.31 3.77 -0.79
C ALA A 65 8.48 2.77 -1.95
N ARG A 66 7.99 1.54 -1.77
CA ARG A 66 7.99 0.51 -2.81
C ARG A 66 7.14 0.92 -4.02
N ILE A 67 5.93 1.43 -3.80
CA ILE A 67 5.05 1.92 -4.88
C ILE A 67 5.71 3.05 -5.66
N LEU A 68 6.33 4.02 -4.97
CA LEU A 68 7.05 5.12 -5.62
C LEU A 68 8.26 4.62 -6.43
N ALA A 69 9.01 3.66 -5.90
CA ALA A 69 10.16 3.08 -6.60
C ALA A 69 9.75 2.32 -7.87
N GLN A 70 8.60 1.64 -7.85
CA GLN A 70 8.06 0.92 -8.99
C GLN A 70 7.58 1.85 -10.12
N ASP A 71 6.99 2.98 -9.77
CA ASP A 71 6.42 3.94 -10.70
C ASP A 71 7.49 4.74 -11.46
N GLU A 72 8.54 5.18 -10.75
CA GLU A 72 9.63 5.95 -11.35
C GLU A 72 10.70 5.03 -11.98
N GLY A 73 10.97 3.84 -11.44
CA GLY A 73 11.85 2.83 -12.05
C GLY A 73 13.36 3.15 -12.07
N TRP A 74 13.77 4.41 -11.83
CA TRP A 74 15.19 4.84 -11.76
C TRP A 74 15.67 5.20 -10.35
N VAL A 75 14.77 5.23 -9.36
CA VAL A 75 15.07 5.58 -7.96
C VAL A 75 15.07 4.34 -7.07
N SER A 76 16.07 4.20 -6.20
CA SER A 76 16.13 3.09 -5.26
C SER A 76 15.04 3.20 -4.17
N GLU A 77 14.36 2.10 -3.87
CA GLU A 77 13.37 1.99 -2.78
C GLU A 77 13.88 2.56 -1.45
N GLY A 78 15.16 2.34 -1.12
CA GLY A 78 15.77 2.86 0.12
C GLY A 78 15.78 4.39 0.21
N ALA A 79 15.94 5.10 -0.91
CA ALA A 79 15.88 6.56 -0.93
C ALA A 79 14.46 7.06 -0.65
N TYR A 80 13.44 6.43 -1.27
CA TYR A 80 12.06 6.75 -0.97
C TYR A 80 11.65 6.37 0.45
N ARG A 81 12.20 5.31 1.02
CA ARG A 81 11.94 4.94 2.41
C ARG A 81 12.32 6.06 3.37
N VAL A 82 13.51 6.63 3.21
CA VAL A 82 13.96 7.79 4.02
C VAL A 82 13.05 9.00 3.81
N LEU A 83 12.69 9.31 2.56
CA LEU A 83 11.81 10.45 2.26
C LEU A 83 10.41 10.27 2.83
N VAL A 84 9.84 9.07 2.74
CA VAL A 84 8.53 8.76 3.32
C VAL A 84 8.57 8.76 4.85
N GLU A 85 9.66 8.28 5.48
CA GLU A 85 9.81 8.35 6.94
C GLU A 85 9.83 9.79 7.46
N LEU A 86 10.41 10.73 6.69
CA LEU A 86 10.38 12.16 7.01
C LEU A 86 8.99 12.80 6.85
N HIS A 87 8.08 12.14 6.14
CA HIS A 87 6.73 12.60 5.79
C HIS A 87 5.72 11.47 6.03
N ALA A 88 5.82 10.79 7.17
CA ALA A 88 5.09 9.55 7.45
C ALA A 88 3.56 9.73 7.37
N GLU A 89 3.08 10.94 7.64
CA GLU A 89 1.68 11.34 7.50
C GLU A 89 1.15 11.18 6.07
N ASP A 90 1.99 11.33 5.05
CA ASP A 90 1.61 11.28 3.63
C ASP A 90 1.69 9.86 3.05
N ALA A 91 2.28 8.91 3.77
CA ALA A 91 2.49 7.55 3.27
C ALA A 91 1.19 6.88 2.79
N ALA A 92 0.11 6.97 3.59
CA ALA A 92 -1.18 6.40 3.21
C ALA A 92 -1.80 7.13 2.00
N THR A 93 -1.60 8.44 1.91
CA THR A 93 -2.04 9.27 0.78
C THR A 93 -1.35 8.83 -0.51
N MET A 94 -0.06 8.49 -0.44
CA MET A 94 0.69 7.94 -1.59
C MET A 94 0.18 6.58 -2.03
N ILE A 95 -0.11 5.70 -1.07
CA ILE A 95 -0.74 4.40 -1.38
C ILE A 95 -2.07 4.65 -2.10
N VAL A 96 -2.93 5.54 -1.59
CA VAL A 96 -4.23 5.89 -2.20
C VAL A 96 -4.08 6.45 -3.62
N ALA A 97 -3.04 7.25 -3.87
CA ALA A 97 -2.87 7.90 -5.15
C ALA A 97 -2.28 6.99 -6.22
N ARG A 98 -1.29 6.18 -5.84
CA ARG A 98 -0.43 5.45 -6.79
C ARG A 98 -0.52 3.93 -6.68
N GLY A 99 -1.17 3.41 -5.65
CA GLY A 99 -1.36 1.98 -5.50
C GLY A 99 -2.03 1.37 -6.73
N SER A 100 -1.41 0.32 -7.26
CA SER A 100 -1.88 -0.43 -8.41
C SER A 100 -1.88 -1.93 -8.14
N PHE A 101 -2.60 -2.68 -8.96
CA PHE A 101 -2.55 -4.14 -8.98
C PHE A 101 -2.89 -4.65 -10.38
N GLN A 102 -2.56 -5.90 -10.67
CA GLN A 102 -2.87 -6.52 -11.96
C GLN A 102 -4.19 -7.29 -11.94
N ARG A 103 -5.02 -7.07 -12.97
CA ARG A 103 -6.21 -7.85 -13.31
C ARG A 103 -6.05 -8.50 -14.68
N GLY A 104 -5.72 -9.79 -14.69
CA GLY A 104 -5.38 -10.51 -15.92
C GLY A 104 -4.11 -9.92 -16.56
N ARG A 105 -4.25 -9.29 -17.73
CA ARG A 105 -3.14 -8.60 -18.44
C ARG A 105 -3.15 -7.08 -18.28
N ARG A 106 -4.12 -6.52 -17.55
CA ARG A 106 -4.25 -5.08 -17.37
C ARG A 106 -3.76 -4.70 -15.99
N GLU A 107 -2.92 -3.68 -15.94
CA GLU A 107 -2.62 -2.97 -14.71
C GLU A 107 -3.76 -1.99 -14.43
N ILE A 108 -4.25 -2.01 -13.19
CA ILE A 108 -5.26 -1.09 -12.71
C ILE A 108 -4.55 -0.09 -11.81
N LEU A 109 -4.41 1.14 -12.29
CA LEU A 109 -3.72 2.23 -11.62
C LEU A 109 -4.72 3.10 -10.85
N GLY A 110 -4.38 3.44 -9.60
CA GLY A 110 -5.08 4.44 -8.81
C GLY A 110 -6.41 3.95 -8.21
N TRP A 111 -6.65 4.35 -6.95
CA TRP A 111 -7.75 3.83 -6.15
C TRP A 111 -9.14 4.15 -6.71
N LYS A 112 -9.32 5.34 -7.30
CA LYS A 112 -10.61 5.75 -7.90
C LYS A 112 -11.04 4.87 -9.05
N HIS A 113 -10.14 4.63 -10.00
CA HIS A 113 -10.45 3.81 -11.17
C HIS A 113 -10.63 2.35 -10.79
N ALA A 114 -9.88 1.89 -9.80
CA ALA A 114 -9.95 0.51 -9.37
C ALA A 114 -11.22 0.16 -8.59
N ALA A 115 -11.66 1.02 -7.68
CA ALA A 115 -12.89 0.79 -6.93
C ALA A 115 -14.11 0.73 -7.87
N ASP A 116 -14.15 1.61 -8.87
CA ASP A 116 -15.19 1.59 -9.90
C ASP A 116 -15.10 0.32 -10.78
N TRP A 117 -13.90 -0.06 -11.20
CA TRP A 117 -13.70 -1.26 -12.03
C TRP A 117 -13.97 -2.59 -11.32
N VAL A 118 -13.70 -2.66 -10.02
CA VAL A 118 -13.82 -3.90 -9.24
C VAL A 118 -15.16 -3.98 -8.53
N PHE A 119 -15.58 -2.91 -7.85
CA PHE A 119 -16.80 -2.89 -7.02
C PHE A 119 -17.94 -2.05 -7.64
N GLY A 120 -17.66 -1.21 -8.65
CA GLY A 120 -18.65 -0.31 -9.24
C GLY A 120 -19.08 0.84 -8.32
N GLN A 121 -18.23 1.17 -7.35
CA GLN A 121 -18.48 2.21 -6.36
C GLN A 121 -17.24 3.08 -6.20
N LEU A 122 -17.44 4.30 -5.71
CA LEU A 122 -16.31 5.15 -5.36
C LEU A 122 -15.58 4.59 -4.13
N PRO A 123 -14.25 4.76 -4.00
CA PRO A 123 -13.49 4.21 -2.86
C PRO A 123 -14.04 4.61 -1.49
N GLN A 124 -14.64 5.80 -1.37
CA GLN A 124 -15.20 6.29 -0.12
C GLN A 124 -16.49 5.57 0.29
N GLN A 125 -17.15 4.90 -0.65
CA GLN A 125 -18.39 4.15 -0.45
C GLN A 125 -18.15 2.67 -0.13
N LEU A 126 -16.94 2.16 -0.40
CA LEU A 126 -16.57 0.79 -0.08
C LEU A 126 -16.71 0.54 1.42
N SER A 127 -17.20 -0.64 1.77
CA SER A 127 -17.13 -1.16 3.14
C SER A 127 -15.66 -1.37 3.57
N ASP A 128 -15.40 -1.46 4.86
CA ASP A 128 -14.03 -1.69 5.36
C ASP A 128 -13.47 -3.04 4.87
N THR A 129 -14.31 -4.07 4.67
CA THR A 129 -13.87 -5.37 4.16
C THR A 129 -13.51 -5.33 2.68
N GLU A 130 -14.27 -4.59 1.86
CA GLU A 130 -13.93 -4.36 0.44
C GLU A 130 -12.66 -3.52 0.31
N LEU A 131 -12.52 -2.48 1.14
CA LEU A 131 -11.34 -1.62 1.17
C LEU A 131 -10.09 -2.40 1.63
N ALA A 132 -10.26 -3.28 2.61
CA ALA A 132 -9.22 -4.17 3.10
C ALA A 132 -8.77 -5.18 2.04
N LEU A 133 -9.71 -5.76 1.29
CA LEU A 133 -9.39 -6.63 0.16
C LEU A 133 -8.61 -5.86 -0.92
N TYR A 134 -8.96 -4.60 -1.15
CA TYR A 134 -8.25 -3.74 -2.05
C TYR A 134 -6.81 -3.44 -1.59
N CYS A 135 -6.62 -3.06 -0.32
CA CYS A 135 -5.30 -2.88 0.29
C CYS A 135 -4.42 -4.13 0.09
N TYR A 136 -5.00 -5.32 0.29
CA TYR A 136 -4.30 -6.58 0.12
C TYR A 136 -3.76 -6.74 -1.31
N TRP A 137 -4.58 -6.48 -2.33
CA TRP A 137 -4.15 -6.58 -3.73
C TRP A 137 -3.07 -5.56 -4.10
N VAL A 138 -3.09 -4.35 -3.54
CA VAL A 138 -2.02 -3.36 -3.75
C VAL A 138 -0.69 -3.83 -3.12
N GLY A 139 -0.75 -4.56 -2.01
CA GLY A 139 0.44 -5.12 -1.36
C GLY A 139 0.96 -6.40 -2.03
N HIS A 140 0.08 -7.31 -2.40
CA HIS A 140 0.42 -8.71 -2.72
C HIS A 140 0.04 -9.13 -4.15
N GLY A 141 -0.72 -8.29 -4.86
CA GLY A 141 -1.36 -8.65 -6.12
C GLY A 141 -2.48 -9.66 -5.96
N GLN A 142 -3.03 -10.09 -7.09
CA GLN A 142 -4.02 -11.17 -7.20
C GLN A 142 -3.60 -12.13 -8.31
N LYS A 143 -3.26 -13.37 -7.96
CA LYS A 143 -2.78 -14.37 -8.93
C LYS A 143 -3.87 -14.84 -9.89
N GLY A 144 -5.08 -15.04 -9.37
CA GLY A 144 -6.22 -15.57 -10.12
C GLY A 144 -7.48 -14.73 -9.91
N TRP A 145 -8.23 -14.49 -10.98
CA TRP A 145 -9.46 -13.68 -10.95
C TRP A 145 -10.73 -14.55 -11.06
N GLY A 146 -10.58 -15.86 -10.86
CA GLY A 146 -11.70 -16.77 -10.76
C GLY A 146 -12.46 -16.54 -9.44
N PRO A 147 -13.77 -16.88 -9.39
CA PRO A 147 -14.58 -16.75 -8.18
C PRO A 147 -13.92 -17.37 -6.94
N ASP A 148 -13.41 -18.61 -7.07
CA ASP A 148 -12.79 -19.33 -5.96
C ASP A 148 -11.51 -18.64 -5.46
N ASP A 149 -10.66 -18.14 -6.36
CA ASP A 149 -9.42 -17.42 -5.99
C ASP A 149 -9.72 -16.15 -5.19
N LEU A 150 -10.78 -15.44 -5.58
CA LEU A 150 -11.22 -14.20 -4.95
C LEU A 150 -11.81 -14.49 -3.57
N LEU A 151 -12.62 -15.54 -3.43
CA LEU A 151 -13.16 -15.97 -2.14
C LEU A 151 -12.08 -16.44 -1.18
N VAL A 152 -11.09 -17.19 -1.67
CA VAL A 152 -9.93 -17.60 -0.87
C VAL A 152 -9.16 -16.38 -0.38
N THR A 153 -8.89 -15.42 -1.27
CA THR A 153 -8.17 -14.19 -0.90
C THR A 153 -8.98 -13.38 0.12
N ARG A 154 -10.28 -13.25 -0.09
CA ARG A 154 -11.18 -12.57 0.84
C ARG A 154 -11.19 -13.23 2.22
N LYS A 155 -11.26 -14.56 2.30
CA LYS A 155 -11.18 -15.29 3.58
C LYS A 155 -9.87 -15.03 4.32
N VAL A 156 -8.74 -14.98 3.60
CA VAL A 156 -7.44 -14.62 4.18
C VAL A 156 -7.46 -13.19 4.74
N VAL A 157 -8.03 -12.24 3.99
CA VAL A 157 -8.15 -10.84 4.41
C VAL A 157 -9.03 -10.71 5.66
N LEU A 158 -10.23 -11.32 5.64
CA LEU A 158 -11.15 -11.31 6.78
C LEU A 158 -10.52 -11.96 8.01
N GLN A 159 -9.77 -13.05 7.84
CA GLN A 159 -9.06 -13.69 8.95
C GLN A 159 -8.01 -12.76 9.56
N ARG A 160 -7.25 -12.02 8.73
CA ARG A 160 -6.29 -11.03 9.23
C ARG A 160 -6.97 -9.91 10.01
N MET A 161 -8.15 -9.46 9.56
CA MET A 161 -8.93 -8.46 10.28
C MET A 161 -9.47 -8.99 11.61
N LEU A 162 -9.90 -10.27 11.67
CA LEU A 162 -10.30 -10.93 12.91
C LEU A 162 -9.11 -11.08 13.87
N ASP A 163 -7.97 -11.59 13.39
CA ASP A 163 -6.76 -11.79 14.21
C ASP A 163 -6.24 -10.47 14.81
N ALA A 164 -6.42 -9.36 14.09
CA ALA A 164 -6.05 -8.01 14.55
C ALA A 164 -7.09 -7.37 15.48
N GLY A 165 -8.23 -8.04 15.74
CA GLY A 165 -9.33 -7.52 16.56
C GLY A 165 -10.14 -6.40 15.89
N PHE A 166 -10.01 -6.22 14.57
CA PHE A 166 -10.81 -5.26 13.80
C PHE A 166 -12.24 -5.76 13.58
N LEU A 167 -12.40 -7.08 13.40
CA LEU A 167 -13.70 -7.75 13.34
C LEU A 167 -13.92 -8.56 14.61
N THR A 168 -15.17 -8.67 15.03
CA THR A 168 -15.58 -9.72 15.98
C THR A 168 -15.76 -11.06 15.25
N GLU A 169 -15.81 -12.17 15.99
CA GLU A 169 -16.13 -13.49 15.38
C GLU A 169 -17.48 -13.46 14.66
N THR A 170 -18.48 -12.78 15.23
CA THR A 170 -19.79 -12.62 14.62
C THR A 170 -19.70 -11.84 13.30
N ASP A 171 -18.99 -10.71 13.28
CA ASP A 171 -18.83 -9.91 12.05
C ASP A 171 -18.05 -10.68 10.98
N TYR A 172 -17.04 -11.44 11.38
CA TYR A 172 -16.30 -12.31 10.47
C TYR A 172 -17.22 -13.31 9.77
N HIS A 173 -18.08 -14.01 10.52
CA HIS A 173 -19.00 -14.99 9.93
C HIS A 173 -20.01 -14.32 8.99
N LEU A 174 -20.57 -13.18 9.40
CA LEU A 174 -21.48 -12.40 8.54
C LEU A 174 -20.81 -11.94 7.24
N GLU A 175 -19.56 -11.49 7.32
CA GLU A 175 -18.80 -11.03 6.16
C GLU A 175 -18.35 -12.19 5.27
N VAL A 176 -18.06 -13.37 5.81
CA VAL A 176 -17.76 -14.56 5.01
C VAL A 176 -18.98 -14.99 4.18
N GLU A 177 -20.18 -14.90 4.74
CA GLU A 177 -21.44 -15.28 4.06
C GLU A 177 -21.95 -14.19 3.10
N ARG A 178 -21.61 -12.92 3.34
CA ARG A 178 -22.00 -11.82 2.46
C ARG A 178 -21.44 -12.07 1.05
N PRO A 179 -22.23 -12.03 -0.02
CA PRO A 179 -21.70 -12.25 -1.36
C PRO A 179 -20.66 -11.18 -1.78
N LEU A 180 -19.58 -11.61 -2.45
CA LEU A 180 -18.66 -10.67 -3.09
C LEU A 180 -19.19 -10.33 -4.48
N VAL A 181 -19.59 -9.07 -4.68
CA VAL A 181 -20.11 -8.61 -5.98
C VAL A 181 -19.02 -7.83 -6.71
N LEU A 182 -18.55 -8.37 -7.85
CA LEU A 182 -17.56 -7.70 -8.68
C LEU A 182 -18.18 -7.16 -9.97
N ARG A 183 -17.67 -6.05 -10.51
CA ARG A 183 -18.05 -5.50 -11.81
C ARG A 183 -17.10 -5.94 -12.94
N PRO A 184 -17.58 -5.97 -14.21
CA PRO A 184 -18.91 -5.54 -14.68
C PRO A 184 -20.04 -6.57 -14.51
N THR A 185 -19.75 -7.83 -14.16
CA THR A 185 -20.74 -8.92 -14.04
C THR A 185 -21.30 -8.96 -12.62
N PRO A 186 -22.46 -8.34 -12.31
CA PRO A 186 -22.96 -8.16 -10.95
C PRO A 186 -23.49 -9.46 -10.32
N VAL A 187 -23.10 -10.62 -10.83
CA VAL A 187 -23.48 -11.91 -10.28
C VAL A 187 -22.73 -12.09 -8.97
N PRO A 188 -23.44 -12.25 -7.84
CA PRO A 188 -22.79 -12.42 -6.55
C PRO A 188 -21.94 -13.70 -6.54
N ILE A 189 -20.72 -13.60 -6.01
CA ILE A 189 -19.83 -14.74 -5.77
C ILE A 189 -20.03 -15.17 -4.31
N ASN A 190 -20.45 -16.42 -4.10
CA ASN A 190 -20.69 -17.03 -2.78
C ASN A 190 -19.70 -18.15 -2.51
#